data_AF-A0A2E4YCH0-F1
#
_entry.id   AF-A0A2E4YCH0-F1
#
_cell.length_a   1.000
_cell.length_b   1.000
_cell.length_c   1.000
_cell.angle_alpha   90.00
_cell.angle_beta   90.00
_cell.angle_gamma   90.00
#
_symmetry.space_group_name_H-M   'P 1'
#
loop_
_entity.id
_entity.type
_entity.pdbx_description
1 polymer ?
#
loop_
_entity_poly.entity_id
_entity_poly.type
_entity_poly.pdbx_seq_one_letter_code
_entity_poly.pdbx_strand_id
1 'polypeptide(L)'
;MLDGSRLIFISFEQGNKGHRVGRVISCLPDIHWYSHKDNGINPWNIHFKHTDIRQRYASKYHYDRLVPKGALPPLHDYVKDFIPDEEYYYNRFFYPRFEKMGGRELMKKNRLVFCTHEHPIKLNKRFPKAKIINLIGDDYTIASRYTETTALFPGHVKMKWVGGENTVYGKKLQTISKELGSDFTVRDIWAWDKYKTKYMDKYDDEYWEHVYSPIAERSWDREFYSHDNVLTISPNRYSKWRRIKRFLDGR
;
A
#
# COMPACT_ATOMS: atom_id res chain seq x y z
N MET A 1 8.82 8.80 -20.58
CA MET A 1 7.87 7.91 -19.87
C MET A 1 8.61 6.91 -19.00
N LEU A 2 7.97 6.33 -17.96
CA LEU A 2 8.52 5.18 -17.23
C LEU A 2 8.38 3.92 -18.07
N ASP A 3 9.34 2.99 -17.95
CA ASP A 3 9.19 1.66 -18.56
C ASP A 3 8.23 0.82 -17.71
N GLY A 4 6.94 0.84 -18.09
CA GLY A 4 5.90 0.10 -17.38
C GLY A 4 6.14 -1.40 -17.33
N SER A 5 6.89 -1.99 -18.29
CA SER A 5 7.20 -3.43 -18.28
C SER A 5 8.11 -3.85 -17.13
N ARG A 6 8.79 -2.88 -16.51
CA ARG A 6 9.64 -3.06 -15.32
C ARG A 6 8.89 -2.87 -14.01
N LEU A 7 7.57 -2.66 -14.04
CA LEU A 7 6.74 -2.54 -12.85
C LEU A 7 5.94 -3.82 -12.61
N ILE A 8 5.94 -4.24 -11.34
CA ILE A 8 5.06 -5.29 -10.83
C ILE A 8 4.24 -4.66 -9.70
N PHE A 9 2.92 -4.63 -9.85
CA PHE A 9 2.03 -4.19 -8.78
C PHE A 9 1.46 -5.38 -8.04
N ILE A 10 1.51 -5.35 -6.71
CA ILE A 10 0.69 -6.22 -5.85
C ILE A 10 -0.46 -5.35 -5.38
N SER A 11 -1.63 -5.54 -6.00
CA SER A 11 -2.86 -4.78 -5.73
C SER A 11 -3.74 -5.58 -4.79
N PHE A 12 -4.15 -5.01 -3.65
CA PHE A 12 -4.88 -5.75 -2.62
C PHE A 12 -5.63 -4.83 -1.67
N GLU A 13 -6.77 -5.28 -1.15
CA GLU A 13 -7.44 -4.63 -0.03
C GLU A 13 -6.57 -4.63 1.23
N GLN A 14 -6.62 -3.55 2.01
CA GLN A 14 -5.92 -3.46 3.29
C GLN A 14 -6.37 -4.61 4.20
N GLY A 15 -5.41 -5.39 4.71
CA GLY A 15 -5.68 -6.65 5.40
C GLY A 15 -5.37 -7.90 4.57
N ASN A 16 -5.39 -7.84 3.23
CA ASN A 16 -5.26 -9.04 2.38
C ASN A 16 -3.81 -9.48 2.08
N LYS A 17 -2.91 -9.40 3.07
CA LYS A 17 -1.56 -10.00 3.07
C LYS A 17 -0.63 -9.58 1.90
N GLY A 18 -0.88 -8.47 1.21
CA GLY A 18 -0.13 -8.08 0.00
C GLY A 18 1.38 -7.92 0.19
N HIS A 19 1.82 -7.31 1.30
CA HIS A 19 3.27 -7.21 1.58
C HIS A 19 3.96 -8.56 1.78
N ARG A 20 3.25 -9.61 2.22
CA ARG A 20 3.81 -10.97 2.30
C ARG A 20 4.10 -11.49 0.89
N VAL A 21 3.17 -11.30 -0.04
CA VAL A 21 3.34 -11.67 -1.44
C VAL A 21 4.46 -10.85 -2.09
N GLY A 22 4.50 -9.54 -1.85
CA GLY A 22 5.55 -8.65 -2.34
C GLY A 22 6.96 -9.06 -1.89
N ARG A 23 7.13 -9.44 -0.62
CA ARG A 23 8.42 -9.98 -0.12
C ARG A 23 8.82 -11.27 -0.82
N VAL A 24 7.90 -12.24 -0.97
CA VAL A 24 8.21 -13.52 -1.64
C VAL A 24 8.62 -13.30 -3.10
N ILE A 25 7.90 -12.43 -3.81
CA ILE A 25 8.22 -12.09 -5.20
C ILE A 25 9.59 -11.40 -5.29
N SER A 26 9.93 -10.56 -4.32
CA SER A 26 11.24 -9.89 -4.27
C SER A 26 12.42 -10.84 -4.02
N CYS A 27 12.19 -12.15 -3.81
CA CYS A 27 13.24 -13.17 -3.81
C CYS A 27 13.65 -13.62 -5.22
N LEU A 28 12.93 -13.21 -6.27
CA LEU A 28 13.31 -13.53 -7.66
C LEU A 28 14.56 -12.71 -8.08
N PRO A 29 15.48 -13.30 -8.86
CA PRO A 29 16.79 -12.71 -9.13
C PRO A 29 16.74 -11.41 -9.95
N ASP A 30 15.67 -11.19 -10.71
CA ASP A 30 15.51 -10.02 -11.57
C ASP A 30 14.62 -8.94 -10.92
N ILE A 31 14.29 -9.08 -9.63
CA ILE A 31 13.45 -8.16 -8.88
C ILE A 31 14.30 -7.43 -7.84
N HIS A 32 14.20 -6.10 -7.82
CA HIS A 32 14.90 -5.29 -6.86
C HIS A 32 14.27 -5.45 -5.47
N TRP A 33 15.04 -5.94 -4.50
CA TRP A 33 14.70 -5.81 -3.10
C TRP A 33 15.14 -4.45 -2.56
N TYR A 34 14.23 -3.76 -1.88
CA TYR A 34 14.47 -2.49 -1.18
C TYR A 34 15.29 -2.72 0.09
N SER A 35 16.54 -3.16 -0.08
CA SER A 35 17.44 -3.52 1.02
C SER A 35 17.70 -2.31 1.91
N HIS A 36 17.24 -2.39 3.16
CA HIS A 36 17.36 -1.34 4.16
C HIS A 36 17.27 -1.96 5.55
N LYS A 37 17.93 -1.36 6.55
CA LYS A 37 17.84 -1.84 7.95
C LYS A 37 16.39 -1.98 8.43
N ASP A 38 15.52 -1.06 8.01
CA ASP A 38 14.11 -1.03 8.39
C ASP A 38 13.22 -1.99 7.60
N ASN A 39 13.66 -2.44 6.42
CA ASN A 39 12.95 -3.44 5.64
C ASN A 39 13.44 -4.86 5.94
N GLY A 40 14.70 -4.98 6.40
CA GLY A 40 15.50 -6.18 6.35
C GLY A 40 16.45 -6.18 5.14
N ILE A 41 17.66 -6.69 5.32
CA ILE A 41 18.67 -6.73 4.24
C ILE A 41 18.22 -7.63 3.08
N ASN A 42 17.50 -8.71 3.39
CA ASN A 42 16.86 -9.60 2.42
C ASN A 42 15.33 -9.61 2.59
N PRO A 43 14.56 -10.00 1.56
CA PRO A 43 13.10 -10.00 1.61
C PRO A 43 12.50 -10.85 2.74
N TRP A 44 13.17 -11.93 3.13
CA TRP A 44 12.76 -12.85 4.20
C TRP A 44 13.10 -12.37 5.62
N ASN A 45 13.85 -11.28 5.78
CA ASN A 45 14.15 -10.70 7.09
C ASN A 45 12.93 -9.94 7.65
N ILE A 46 11.96 -10.69 8.18
CA ILE A 46 10.71 -10.15 8.74
C ILE A 46 10.79 -9.87 10.24
N HIS A 47 11.77 -10.45 10.93
CA HIS A 47 12.03 -10.22 12.34
C HIS A 47 12.93 -9.00 12.51
N PHE A 48 12.67 -8.18 13.52
CA PHE A 48 13.42 -6.96 13.82
C PHE A 48 13.37 -6.68 15.32
N LYS A 49 14.42 -6.06 15.86
CA LYS A 49 14.42 -5.50 17.23
C LYS A 49 13.92 -4.06 17.24
N HIS A 50 14.33 -3.28 16.25
CA HIS A 50 13.93 -1.88 16.03
C HIS A 50 13.66 -1.66 14.54
N THR A 51 12.69 -0.81 14.24
CA THR A 51 12.45 -0.27 12.90
C THR A 51 11.75 1.08 12.99
N ASP A 52 12.09 1.97 12.06
CA ASP A 52 11.44 3.27 11.90
C ASP A 52 10.12 3.15 11.10
N ILE A 53 9.83 1.99 10.49
CA ILE A 53 8.56 1.71 9.79
C ILE A 53 7.53 1.23 10.82
N ARG A 54 6.79 2.18 11.41
CA ARG A 54 5.83 1.93 12.50
C ARG A 54 4.79 0.85 12.17
N GLN A 55 4.36 0.75 10.92
CA GLN A 55 3.39 -0.25 10.46
C GLN A 55 3.89 -1.69 10.70
N ARG A 56 5.21 -1.91 10.79
CA ARG A 56 5.78 -3.25 11.04
C ARG A 56 5.45 -3.80 12.42
N TYR A 57 5.19 -2.95 13.41
CA TYR A 57 4.81 -3.40 14.76
C TYR A 57 3.43 -4.07 14.77
N ALA A 58 2.50 -3.62 13.92
CA ALA A 58 1.20 -4.26 13.71
C ALA A 58 1.22 -5.29 12.56
N SER A 59 2.08 -5.11 11.56
CA SER A 59 2.19 -5.98 10.39
C SER A 59 3.65 -6.23 10.02
N LYS A 60 4.28 -7.25 10.62
CA LYS A 60 5.71 -7.57 10.46
C LYS A 60 6.23 -7.68 9.02
N TYR A 61 5.34 -7.98 8.08
CA TYR A 61 5.66 -8.10 6.65
C TYR A 61 5.69 -6.76 5.93
N HIS A 62 5.20 -5.66 6.50
CA HIS A 62 5.27 -4.34 5.88
C HIS A 62 6.72 -3.97 5.52
N TYR A 63 6.87 -3.25 4.43
CA TYR A 63 8.13 -2.69 3.97
C TYR A 63 7.85 -1.47 3.10
N ASP A 64 8.79 -0.53 3.12
CA ASP A 64 8.73 0.68 2.29
C ASP A 64 9.69 0.56 1.10
N ARG A 65 9.49 1.39 0.08
CA ARG A 65 10.34 1.41 -1.13
C ARG A 65 11.61 2.24 -0.89
N LEU A 66 12.37 1.87 0.15
CA LEU A 66 13.58 2.53 0.58
C LEU A 66 14.75 2.16 -0.34
N VAL A 67 15.46 3.18 -0.81
CA VAL A 67 16.59 3.13 -1.72
C VAL A 67 17.68 4.08 -1.20
N PRO A 68 18.95 4.00 -1.64
CA PRO A 68 20.02 4.84 -1.08
C PRO A 68 19.75 6.35 -1.12
N LYS A 69 18.99 6.82 -2.12
CA LYS A 69 18.64 8.25 -2.28
C LYS A 69 17.38 8.68 -1.50
N GLY A 70 16.71 7.76 -0.79
CA GLY A 70 15.49 8.04 -0.03
C GLY A 70 14.40 6.99 -0.27
N ALA A 71 13.14 7.41 -0.42
CA ALA A 71 12.02 6.50 -0.66
C ALA A 71 11.36 6.78 -2.00
N LEU A 72 11.17 5.75 -2.83
CA LEU A 72 10.36 5.87 -4.04
C LEU A 72 8.92 6.28 -3.67
N PRO A 73 8.27 7.15 -4.47
CA PRO A 73 6.92 7.63 -4.16
C PRO A 73 5.92 6.46 -4.10
N PRO A 74 4.92 6.52 -3.21
CA PRO A 74 3.77 5.62 -3.24
C PRO A 74 2.88 5.91 -4.45
N LEU A 75 1.88 5.07 -4.70
CA LEU A 75 0.81 5.40 -5.67
C LEU A 75 -0.20 6.37 -5.04
N HIS A 76 -1.18 6.79 -5.83
CA HIS A 76 -2.13 7.84 -5.46
C HIS A 76 -3.03 7.44 -4.29
N ASP A 77 -3.48 6.19 -4.24
CA ASP A 77 -4.20 5.58 -3.12
C ASP A 77 -3.69 5.97 -1.71
N TYR A 78 -2.37 6.09 -1.54
CA TYR A 78 -1.73 6.42 -0.26
C TYR A 78 -1.74 7.92 0.08
N VAL A 79 -1.92 8.80 -0.90
CA VAL A 79 -1.83 10.26 -0.75
C VAL A 79 -3.11 10.99 -1.10
N LYS A 80 -4.14 10.29 -1.59
CA LYS A 80 -5.38 10.86 -2.15
C LYS A 80 -6.08 11.85 -1.22
N ASP A 81 -6.01 11.66 0.10
CA ASP A 81 -6.66 12.57 1.04
C ASP A 81 -5.91 13.92 1.16
N PHE A 82 -4.59 13.91 0.92
CA PHE A 82 -3.77 15.12 0.86
C PHE A 82 -3.82 15.77 -0.53
N ILE A 83 -3.81 14.96 -1.59
CA ILE A 83 -3.83 15.41 -2.99
C ILE A 83 -4.94 14.64 -3.73
N PRO A 84 -6.17 15.16 -3.77
CA PRO A 84 -7.29 14.48 -4.41
C PRO A 84 -7.14 14.32 -5.92
N ASP A 85 -6.50 15.27 -6.59
CA ASP A 85 -6.23 15.22 -8.04
C ASP A 85 -5.10 14.22 -8.35
N GLU A 86 -5.50 13.08 -8.92
CA GLU A 86 -4.61 11.99 -9.29
C GLU A 86 -3.59 12.40 -10.38
N GLU A 87 -4.03 13.10 -11.43
CA GLU A 87 -3.14 13.52 -12.52
C GLU A 87 -2.12 14.54 -12.03
N TYR A 88 -2.56 15.49 -11.22
CA TYR A 88 -1.67 16.45 -10.57
C TYR A 88 -0.64 15.73 -9.70
N TYR A 89 -1.05 14.72 -8.92
CA TYR A 89 -0.11 13.94 -8.11
C TYR A 89 0.97 13.27 -8.96
N TYR A 90 0.57 12.56 -10.02
CA TYR A 90 1.54 11.84 -10.85
C TYR A 90 2.54 12.77 -11.54
N ASN A 91 2.03 13.86 -12.13
CA ASN A 91 2.83 14.80 -12.91
C ASN A 91 3.75 15.65 -12.02
N ARG A 92 3.24 16.14 -10.88
CA ARG A 92 3.98 17.07 -10.03
C ARG A 92 4.89 16.37 -9.03
N PHE A 93 4.52 15.19 -8.55
CA PHE A 93 5.19 14.54 -7.43
C PHE A 93 5.72 13.15 -7.76
N PHE A 94 4.89 12.25 -8.30
CA PHE A 94 5.31 10.86 -8.52
C PHE A 94 6.49 10.75 -9.48
N TYR A 95 6.34 11.18 -10.74
CA TYR A 95 7.42 10.99 -11.72
C TYR A 95 8.71 11.75 -11.35
N PRO A 96 8.65 13.03 -10.92
CA PRO A 96 9.85 13.76 -10.52
C PRO A 96 10.55 13.12 -9.32
N ARG A 97 9.79 12.68 -8.30
CA ARG A 97 10.40 12.02 -7.14
C ARG A 97 10.96 10.66 -7.51
N PHE A 98 10.24 9.87 -8.30
CA PHE A 98 10.71 8.56 -8.74
C PHE A 98 12.08 8.67 -9.44
N GLU A 99 12.24 9.66 -10.31
CA GLU A 99 13.50 9.96 -10.97
C GLU A 99 14.58 10.46 -10.01
N LYS A 100 14.26 11.45 -9.16
CA LYS A 100 15.17 12.00 -8.15
C LYS A 100 15.73 10.92 -7.21
N MET A 101 14.90 9.96 -6.83
CA MET A 101 15.26 8.85 -5.94
C MET A 101 16.00 7.71 -6.67
N GLY A 102 16.22 7.81 -7.98
CA GLY A 102 16.98 6.83 -8.77
C GLY A 102 16.16 5.66 -9.29
N GLY A 103 14.82 5.73 -9.29
CA GLY A 103 13.96 4.65 -9.74
C GLY A 103 14.21 4.24 -11.20
N ARG A 104 14.55 5.19 -12.08
CA ARG A 104 14.92 4.89 -13.48
C ARG A 104 16.18 4.03 -13.60
N GLU A 105 17.18 4.29 -12.77
CA GLU A 105 18.44 3.53 -12.77
C GLU A 105 18.23 2.10 -12.27
N LEU A 106 17.37 1.92 -11.26
CA LEU A 106 17.02 0.59 -10.76
C LEU A 106 16.30 -0.23 -11.84
N MET A 107 15.40 0.40 -12.61
CA MET A 107 14.65 -0.25 -13.69
C MET A 107 15.52 -0.75 -14.86
N LYS A 108 16.73 -0.19 -15.05
CA LYS A 108 17.64 -0.66 -16.12
C LYS A 108 18.07 -2.12 -15.92
N LYS A 109 18.16 -2.57 -14.66
CA LYS A 109 18.67 -3.90 -14.30
C LYS A 109 17.58 -4.80 -13.73
N ASN A 110 16.58 -4.23 -13.08
CA ASN A 110 15.61 -4.98 -12.28
C ASN A 110 14.17 -4.57 -12.59
N ARG A 111 13.22 -5.46 -12.32
CA ARG A 111 11.81 -5.09 -12.13
C ARG A 111 11.61 -4.57 -10.71
N LEU A 112 10.68 -3.63 -10.53
CA LEU A 112 10.35 -3.02 -9.25
C LEU A 112 8.95 -3.45 -8.80
N VAL A 113 8.85 -3.91 -7.55
CA VAL A 113 7.58 -4.31 -6.95
C VAL A 113 6.97 -3.17 -6.15
N PHE A 114 5.68 -2.91 -6.37
CA PHE A 114 4.89 -1.92 -5.64
C PHE A 114 3.68 -2.61 -4.99
N CYS A 115 3.67 -2.67 -3.66
CA CYS A 115 2.46 -2.99 -2.89
C CYS A 115 1.56 -1.75 -2.83
N THR A 116 0.28 -1.91 -3.21
CA THR A 116 -0.71 -0.84 -3.31
C THR A 116 -2.12 -1.36 -3.05
N HIS A 117 -2.99 -0.47 -2.61
CA HIS A 117 -4.43 -0.67 -2.46
C HIS A 117 -5.22 -0.13 -3.66
N GLU A 118 -4.56 0.53 -4.61
CA GLU A 118 -5.17 0.99 -5.86
C GLU A 118 -5.83 -0.17 -6.62
N HIS A 119 -7.00 0.11 -7.21
CA HIS A 119 -7.74 -0.90 -7.97
C HIS A 119 -6.97 -1.32 -9.24
N PRO A 120 -6.97 -2.62 -9.62
CA PRO A 120 -6.22 -3.09 -10.80
C PRO A 120 -6.64 -2.38 -12.11
N ILE A 121 -7.90 -1.96 -12.24
CA ILE A 121 -8.39 -1.17 -13.38
C ILE A 121 -7.58 0.13 -13.55
N LYS A 122 -7.43 0.88 -12.47
CA LYS A 122 -6.69 2.16 -12.48
C LYS A 122 -5.20 1.93 -12.74
N LEU A 123 -4.62 0.91 -12.12
CA LEU A 123 -3.23 0.52 -12.36
C LEU A 123 -2.98 0.17 -13.82
N ASN A 124 -3.86 -0.62 -14.43
CA ASN A 124 -3.74 -1.01 -15.83
C ASN A 124 -3.92 0.19 -16.77
N LYS A 125 -4.86 1.09 -16.48
CA LYS A 125 -5.03 2.34 -17.25
C LYS A 125 -3.79 3.22 -17.21
N ARG A 126 -3.17 3.38 -16.04
CA ARG A 126 -1.99 4.23 -15.83
C ARG A 126 -0.70 3.59 -16.35
N PHE A 127 -0.54 2.29 -16.12
CA PHE A 127 0.67 1.52 -16.41
C PHE A 127 0.33 0.29 -17.25
N PRO A 128 -0.09 0.46 -18.51
CA PRO A 128 -0.68 -0.62 -19.33
C PRO A 128 0.27 -1.79 -19.63
N LYS A 129 1.58 -1.58 -19.47
CA LYS A 129 2.61 -2.61 -19.67
C LYS A 129 3.05 -3.30 -18.37
N ALA A 130 2.57 -2.87 -17.20
CA ALA A 130 2.97 -3.42 -15.91
C ALA A 130 2.25 -4.75 -15.64
N LYS A 131 2.92 -5.68 -14.98
CA LYS A 131 2.25 -6.89 -14.46
C LYS A 131 1.59 -6.56 -13.13
N ILE A 132 0.30 -6.89 -12.99
CA ILE A 132 -0.49 -6.63 -11.80
C ILE A 132 -0.91 -7.97 -11.21
N ILE A 133 -0.53 -8.24 -9.97
CA ILE A 133 -1.02 -9.38 -9.19
C ILE A 133 -2.10 -8.82 -8.26
N ASN A 134 -3.35 -9.06 -8.64
CA ASN A 134 -4.54 -8.62 -7.91
C ASN A 134 -4.92 -9.70 -6.88
N LEU A 135 -4.85 -9.36 -5.60
CA LEU A 135 -5.17 -10.28 -4.53
C LEU A 135 -6.63 -10.14 -4.11
N ILE A 136 -7.36 -11.24 -4.23
CA ILE A 136 -8.75 -11.38 -3.75
C ILE A 136 -8.79 -12.28 -2.51
N GLY A 137 -9.88 -12.23 -1.76
CA GLY A 137 -10.06 -13.03 -0.56
C GLY A 137 -11.45 -12.84 0.03
N ASP A 138 -11.71 -13.55 1.11
CA ASP A 138 -12.91 -13.41 1.93
C ASP A 138 -12.94 -12.01 2.55
N ASP A 139 -13.97 -11.23 2.22
CA ASP A 139 -14.16 -9.84 2.61
C ASP A 139 -14.24 -9.67 4.14
N TYR A 140 -14.98 -10.56 4.82
CA TYR A 140 -15.08 -10.59 6.27
C TYR A 140 -13.70 -10.75 6.91
N THR A 141 -12.93 -11.77 6.50
CA THR A 141 -11.58 -12.02 7.00
C THR A 141 -10.64 -10.84 6.73
N ILE A 142 -10.77 -10.17 5.58
CA ILE A 142 -9.98 -8.99 5.24
C ILE A 142 -10.32 -7.84 6.18
N ALA A 143 -11.62 -7.59 6.42
CA ALA A 143 -12.09 -6.56 7.34
C ALA A 143 -11.67 -6.84 8.79
N SER A 144 -11.78 -8.08 9.29
CA SER A 144 -11.30 -8.48 10.62
C SER A 144 -9.83 -8.17 10.79
N ARG A 145 -9.05 -8.53 9.78
CA ARG A 145 -7.63 -8.24 9.81
C ARG A 145 -7.32 -6.76 9.73
N TYR A 146 -8.15 -5.98 9.02
CA TYR A 146 -8.00 -4.53 8.94
C TYR A 146 -8.14 -3.90 10.34
N THR A 147 -9.19 -4.24 11.07
CA THR A 147 -9.47 -3.68 12.41
C THR A 147 -8.40 -4.07 13.42
N GLU A 148 -7.81 -5.26 13.28
CA GLU A 148 -6.68 -5.71 14.12
C GLU A 148 -5.32 -5.11 13.74
N THR A 149 -5.18 -4.52 12.55
CA THR A 149 -3.87 -4.07 12.05
C THR A 149 -3.90 -2.65 11.51
N THR A 150 -4.44 -2.43 10.31
CA THR A 150 -4.42 -1.13 9.62
C THR A 150 -5.09 -0.04 10.45
N ALA A 151 -6.20 -0.35 11.12
CA ALA A 151 -6.90 0.57 12.00
C ALA A 151 -6.00 1.14 13.12
N LEU A 152 -4.97 0.40 13.52
CA LEU A 152 -4.01 0.75 14.57
C LEU A 152 -2.75 1.42 14.03
N PHE A 153 -2.64 1.64 12.71
CA PHE A 153 -1.52 2.37 12.15
C PHE A 153 -1.54 3.84 12.60
N PRO A 154 -0.38 4.52 12.66
CA PRO A 154 -0.32 5.93 13.02
C PRO A 154 -1.17 6.79 12.08
N GLY A 155 -2.08 7.57 12.65
CA GLY A 155 -2.93 8.50 11.93
C GLY A 155 -2.25 9.86 11.67
N HIS A 156 -1.33 10.28 12.55
CA HIS A 156 -0.62 11.55 12.38
C HIS A 156 0.50 11.44 11.34
N VAL A 157 0.14 11.57 10.05
CA VAL A 157 1.08 11.58 8.93
C VAL A 157 1.14 12.98 8.30
N LYS A 158 2.35 13.53 8.15
CA LYS A 158 2.54 14.90 7.62
C LYS A 158 2.70 14.99 6.11
N MET A 159 3.16 13.92 5.46
CA MET A 159 3.47 13.88 4.01
C MET A 159 4.29 15.10 3.53
N LYS A 160 5.32 15.51 4.28
CA LYS A 160 6.09 16.75 4.05
C LYS A 160 6.59 16.92 2.62
N TRP A 161 6.99 15.82 1.98
CA TRP A 161 7.57 15.84 0.64
C TRP A 161 6.58 16.25 -0.47
N VAL A 162 5.27 16.22 -0.19
CA VAL A 162 4.22 16.79 -1.07
C VAL A 162 3.56 18.03 -0.47
N GLY A 163 4.11 18.61 0.60
CA GLY A 163 3.48 19.70 1.33
C GLY A 163 2.16 19.31 2.02
N GLY A 164 1.98 18.02 2.35
CA GLY A 164 0.71 17.48 2.84
C GLY A 164 0.19 18.18 4.09
N GLU A 165 1.06 18.62 4.99
CA GLU A 165 0.71 19.35 6.21
C GLU A 165 -0.02 20.68 5.95
N ASN A 166 0.09 21.25 4.74
CA ASN A 166 -0.57 22.49 4.36
C ASN A 166 -1.94 22.28 3.69
N THR A 167 -2.29 21.04 3.36
CA THR A 167 -3.56 20.67 2.73
C THR A 167 -4.72 20.71 3.74
N VAL A 168 -5.96 20.70 3.27
CA VAL A 168 -7.15 20.64 4.14
C VAL A 168 -7.08 19.43 5.07
N TYR A 169 -6.74 18.26 4.52
CA TYR A 169 -6.60 17.04 5.31
C TYR A 169 -5.41 17.11 6.28
N GLY A 170 -4.26 17.63 5.86
CA GLY A 170 -3.11 17.83 6.75
C GLY A 170 -3.41 18.75 7.94
N LYS A 171 -4.15 19.84 7.71
CA LYS A 171 -4.63 20.73 8.77
C LYS A 171 -5.61 20.02 9.70
N LYS A 172 -6.50 19.17 9.17
CA LYS A 172 -7.37 18.30 10.00
C LYS A 172 -6.55 17.42 10.94
N LEU A 173 -5.53 16.73 10.43
CA LEU A 173 -4.66 15.87 11.24
C LEU A 173 -3.89 16.66 12.31
N GLN A 174 -3.49 17.90 12.02
CA GLN A 174 -2.88 18.77 13.02
C GLN A 174 -3.86 19.13 14.13
N THR A 175 -5.12 19.42 13.80
CA THR A 175 -6.17 19.66 14.81
C THR A 175 -6.36 18.43 15.68
N ILE A 176 -6.54 17.24 15.08
CA ILE A 176 -6.66 15.99 15.84
C ILE A 176 -5.46 15.77 16.75
N SER A 177 -4.24 16.03 16.25
CA SER A 177 -3.02 15.87 17.05
C SER A 177 -2.94 16.81 18.25
N LYS A 178 -3.54 18.01 18.17
CA LYS A 178 -3.58 18.98 19.28
C LYS A 178 -4.55 18.53 20.36
N GLU A 179 -5.67 17.95 19.95
CA GLU A 179 -6.78 17.57 20.84
C GLU A 179 -6.58 16.18 21.47
N LEU A 180 -6.09 15.20 20.69
CA LEU A 180 -5.97 13.80 21.13
C LEU A 180 -4.52 13.35 21.42
N GLY A 181 -3.52 14.21 21.16
CA GLY A 181 -2.10 13.84 21.17
C GLY A 181 -1.62 13.30 19.82
N SER A 182 -0.31 13.15 19.65
CA SER A 182 0.29 12.80 18.33
C SER A 182 0.32 11.31 17.98
N ASP A 183 -0.14 10.46 18.90
CA ASP A 183 -0.15 9.00 18.83
C ASP A 183 -1.50 8.41 18.37
N PHE A 184 -2.44 9.25 17.93
CA PHE A 184 -3.71 8.77 17.38
C PHE A 184 -3.53 7.89 16.13
N THR A 185 -4.50 7.01 15.92
CA THR A 185 -4.49 5.94 14.91
C THR A 185 -5.47 6.21 13.77
N VAL A 186 -5.47 5.35 12.74
CA VAL A 186 -6.42 5.44 11.62
C VAL A 186 -7.88 5.39 12.10
N ARG A 187 -8.22 4.51 13.06
CA ARG A 187 -9.58 4.46 13.62
C ARG A 187 -9.95 5.70 14.44
N ASP A 188 -8.98 6.36 15.06
CA ASP A 188 -9.21 7.63 15.76
C ASP A 188 -9.57 8.77 14.79
N ILE A 189 -9.06 8.74 13.56
CA ILE A 189 -9.47 9.71 12.52
C ILE A 189 -10.96 9.53 12.19
N TRP A 190 -11.41 8.29 12.03
CA TRP A 190 -12.82 8.00 11.80
C TRP A 190 -13.70 8.45 12.97
N ALA A 191 -13.31 8.09 14.21
CA ALA A 191 -14.03 8.50 15.40
C ALA A 191 -14.07 10.03 15.55
N TRP A 192 -12.98 10.71 15.20
CA TRP A 192 -12.95 12.16 15.16
C TRP A 192 -13.89 12.75 14.12
N ASP A 193 -13.89 12.22 12.91
CA ASP A 193 -14.75 12.71 11.83
C ASP A 193 -16.23 12.61 12.22
N LYS A 194 -16.61 11.53 12.91
CA LYS A 194 -17.98 11.23 13.30
C LYS A 194 -18.43 11.83 14.64
N TYR A 195 -17.59 11.72 15.66
CA TYR A 195 -17.93 12.01 17.06
C TYR A 195 -17.07 13.10 17.70
N LYS A 196 -16.00 13.57 17.02
CA LYS A 196 -15.01 14.51 17.57
C LYS A 196 -14.33 14.00 18.85
N THR A 197 -14.17 12.68 18.95
CA THR A 197 -13.55 11.99 20.10
C THR A 197 -12.49 10.99 19.62
N LYS A 198 -11.69 10.49 20.56
CA LYS A 198 -10.86 9.30 20.33
C LYS A 198 -11.76 8.07 20.16
N TYR A 199 -11.27 7.05 19.47
CA TYR A 199 -11.98 5.79 19.33
C TYR A 199 -12.31 5.17 20.70
N MET A 200 -13.52 4.60 20.83
CA MET A 200 -14.02 3.91 22.02
C MET A 200 -14.69 2.60 21.60
N ASP A 201 -14.60 1.55 22.42
CA ASP A 201 -15.13 0.21 22.10
C ASP A 201 -16.64 0.21 21.80
N LYS A 202 -17.40 1.16 22.37
CA LYS A 202 -18.82 1.33 22.04
C LYS A 202 -19.10 1.70 20.57
N TYR A 203 -18.06 2.06 19.81
CA TYR A 203 -18.13 2.37 18.38
C TYR A 203 -17.79 1.16 17.49
N ASP A 204 -17.46 -0.01 18.08
CA ASP A 204 -16.94 -1.16 17.36
C ASP A 204 -17.83 -1.62 16.20
N ASP A 205 -19.13 -1.82 16.44
CA ASP A 205 -20.06 -2.31 15.40
C ASP A 205 -20.17 -1.33 14.23
N GLU A 206 -20.15 -0.03 14.51
CA GLU A 206 -20.30 1.00 13.50
C GLU A 206 -18.99 1.23 12.72
N TYR A 207 -17.85 1.13 13.40
CA TYR A 207 -16.56 1.16 12.74
C TYR A 207 -16.33 -0.09 11.90
N TRP A 208 -16.78 -1.24 12.39
CA TRP A 208 -16.79 -2.49 11.65
C TRP A 208 -17.52 -2.33 10.33
N GLU A 209 -18.76 -1.83 10.36
CA GLU A 209 -19.53 -1.60 9.14
C GLU A 209 -18.83 -0.60 8.21
N HIS A 210 -18.30 0.51 8.75
CA HIS A 210 -17.52 1.49 7.97
C HIS A 210 -16.32 0.87 7.22
N VAL A 211 -15.68 -0.13 7.81
CA VAL A 211 -14.55 -0.85 7.20
C VAL A 211 -15.04 -1.92 6.23
N TYR A 212 -16.04 -2.69 6.62
CA TYR A 212 -16.52 -3.87 5.89
C TYR A 212 -17.21 -3.50 4.57
N SER A 213 -18.19 -2.58 4.56
CA SER A 213 -18.97 -2.33 3.33
C SER A 213 -18.09 -1.90 2.15
N PRO A 214 -17.14 -0.96 2.32
CA PRO A 214 -16.25 -0.59 1.21
C PRO A 214 -15.31 -1.71 0.76
N ILE A 215 -14.92 -2.63 1.65
CA ILE A 215 -14.10 -3.80 1.30
C ILE A 215 -14.93 -4.79 0.48
N ALA A 216 -16.17 -5.07 0.91
CA ALA A 216 -17.08 -5.97 0.22
C ALA A 216 -17.37 -5.46 -1.22
N GLU A 217 -17.70 -4.17 -1.35
CA GLU A 217 -17.95 -3.52 -2.64
C GLU A 217 -16.75 -3.65 -3.59
N ARG A 218 -15.54 -3.25 -3.14
CA ARG A 218 -14.33 -3.33 -3.97
C ARG A 218 -13.87 -4.75 -4.25
N SER A 219 -14.18 -5.71 -3.38
CA SER A 219 -13.78 -7.11 -3.58
C SER A 219 -14.49 -7.71 -4.78
N TRP A 220 -15.75 -7.33 -5.01
CA TRP A 220 -16.51 -7.73 -6.20
C TRP A 220 -15.84 -7.23 -7.48
N ASP A 221 -15.54 -5.92 -7.56
CA ASP A 221 -14.87 -5.33 -8.73
C ASP A 221 -13.49 -5.97 -9.02
N ARG A 222 -12.75 -6.32 -7.96
CA ARG A 222 -11.46 -7.00 -8.08
C ARG A 222 -11.58 -8.41 -8.63
N GLU A 223 -12.60 -9.15 -8.21
CA GLU A 223 -12.78 -10.54 -8.60
C GLU A 223 -13.08 -10.69 -10.09
N PHE A 224 -13.91 -9.80 -10.63
CA PHE A 224 -14.39 -9.88 -12.01
C PHE A 224 -13.52 -9.09 -13.01
N TYR A 225 -12.54 -8.31 -12.55
CA TYR A 225 -11.64 -7.62 -13.47
C TYR A 225 -10.63 -8.59 -14.12
N SER A 226 -10.67 -8.64 -15.46
CA SER A 226 -9.80 -9.49 -16.29
C SER A 226 -9.02 -8.66 -17.31
N HIS A 227 -7.73 -8.96 -17.43
CA HIS A 227 -6.82 -8.36 -18.41
C HIS A 227 -5.53 -9.20 -18.51
N ASP A 228 -4.88 -9.26 -19.67
CA ASP A 228 -3.67 -10.10 -19.90
C ASP A 228 -2.48 -9.73 -19.00
N ASN A 229 -2.47 -8.49 -18.51
CA ASN A 229 -1.47 -7.99 -17.57
C ASN A 229 -1.94 -8.01 -16.11
N VAL A 230 -3.04 -8.71 -15.81
CA VAL A 230 -3.59 -8.87 -14.46
C VAL A 230 -3.77 -10.34 -14.11
N LEU A 231 -3.12 -10.79 -13.04
CA LEU A 231 -3.35 -12.09 -12.43
C LEU A 231 -4.19 -11.91 -11.15
N THR A 232 -5.46 -12.27 -11.21
CA THR A 232 -6.34 -12.33 -10.04
C THR A 232 -6.16 -13.65 -9.29
N ILE A 233 -5.80 -13.58 -8.01
CA ILE A 233 -5.50 -14.77 -7.19
C ILE A 233 -5.66 -14.56 -5.68
N SER A 234 -6.17 -15.57 -4.98
CA SER A 234 -6.17 -15.58 -3.52
C SER A 234 -4.77 -15.83 -2.92
N PRO A 235 -4.34 -15.07 -1.90
CA PRO A 235 -3.07 -15.32 -1.22
C PRO A 235 -3.08 -16.61 -0.39
N ASN A 236 -4.24 -17.22 -0.15
CA ASN A 236 -4.35 -18.49 0.57
C ASN A 236 -4.33 -19.71 -0.37
N ARG A 237 -4.45 -19.51 -1.69
CA ARG A 237 -4.41 -20.61 -2.67
C ARG A 237 -3.07 -21.34 -2.62
N TYR A 238 -3.11 -22.66 -2.56
CA TYR A 238 -1.90 -23.52 -2.51
C TYR A 238 -1.03 -23.35 -3.77
N SER A 239 -1.64 -23.41 -4.94
CA SER A 239 -0.95 -23.33 -6.25
C SER A 239 -0.53 -21.91 -6.67
N LYS A 240 -0.66 -20.91 -5.80
CA LYS A 240 -0.46 -19.50 -6.17
C LYS A 240 0.93 -19.19 -6.68
N TRP A 241 1.97 -19.75 -6.08
CA TRP A 241 3.35 -19.42 -6.43
C TRP A 241 3.70 -19.88 -7.84
N ARG A 242 3.22 -21.07 -8.24
CA ARG A 242 3.37 -21.57 -9.61
C ARG A 242 2.67 -20.66 -10.63
N ARG A 243 1.47 -20.16 -10.30
CA ARG A 243 0.72 -19.24 -11.17
C ARG A 243 1.39 -17.88 -11.28
N ILE A 244 1.80 -17.31 -10.15
CA ILE A 244 2.53 -16.03 -10.10
C ILE A 244 3.82 -16.13 -10.91
N LYS A 245 4.61 -17.19 -10.73
CA LYS A 245 5.86 -17.37 -11.49
C LYS A 245 5.59 -17.40 -13.00
N ARG A 246 4.66 -18.24 -13.47
CA ARG A 246 4.32 -18.33 -14.91
C ARG A 246 3.88 -16.98 -15.49
N PHE A 247 2.99 -16.29 -14.78
CA PHE A 247 2.52 -14.97 -15.16
C PHE A 247 3.64 -13.93 -15.25
N LEU A 248 4.59 -13.95 -14.31
CA LEU A 248 5.75 -13.05 -14.31
C LEU A 248 6.79 -13.43 -15.38
N ASP A 249 6.86 -14.69 -15.78
CA ASP A 249 7.74 -15.19 -16.86
C ASP A 249 7.13 -14.98 -18.26
N GLY A 250 5.88 -14.50 -18.35
CA GLY A 250 5.16 -14.36 -19.61
C GLY A 250 4.73 -15.69 -20.23
N ARG A 251 4.49 -16.71 -19.39
CA ARG A 251 4.09 -18.07 -19.78
C ARG A 251 2.72 -18.46 -19.25
#